data_AF-A0A359FWA5-F1
#
_entry.id   AF-A0A359FWA5-F1
#
_cell.length_a   1.000
_cell.length_b   1.000
_cell.length_c   1.000
_cell.angle_alpha   90.00
_cell.angle_beta   90.00
_cell.angle_gamma   90.00
#
_symmetry.space_group_name_H-M   'P 1'
#
loop_
_entity.id
_entity.type
_entity.pdbx_description
1 polymer ?
#
loop_
_entity_poly.entity_id
_entity_poly.type
_entity_poly.pdbx_seq_one_letter_code
_entity_poly.pdbx_strand_id
1 'polypeptide(L)'
;YWTMDIGGFCVEKRYETAREGSEDMKEWRELNTRWYQFGAFVPLFRVHGQYPFREIWNIAPEGHPAYASMMFYNKLRYRLMPYIYSLTGAVYHKDYTIMRALAMDYAHDKSVYDINDQYLFGSAFMVCPVGEYGAREREVYFPAGKGWYDFNTGAFHQGGSTKVVAAP
;
A
#
# COMPACT_ATOMS: atom_id res chain seq x y z
N TYR A 1 11.32 -12.79 5.58
CA TYR A 1 9.93 -12.45 5.19
C TYR A 1 9.27 -11.65 6.30
N TRP A 2 8.48 -10.63 5.97
CA TRP A 2 7.88 -9.69 6.93
C TRP A 2 6.42 -9.39 6.58
N THR A 3 5.62 -9.00 7.59
CA THR A 3 4.22 -8.56 7.46
C THR A 3 3.80 -7.73 8.67
N MET A 4 2.55 -7.27 8.65
CA MET A 4 1.91 -6.46 9.69
C MET A 4 0.44 -6.86 9.84
N ASP A 5 -0.22 -6.31 10.87
CA ASP A 5 -1.66 -6.40 11.05
C ASP A 5 -2.34 -5.27 10.26
N ILE A 6 -2.92 -5.58 9.09
CA ILE A 6 -3.68 -4.60 8.32
C ILE A 6 -4.88 -4.11 9.15
N GLY A 7 -4.98 -2.79 9.30
CA GLY A 7 -5.96 -2.13 10.18
C GLY A 7 -5.49 -1.92 11.62
N GLY A 8 -4.31 -2.44 12.00
CA GLY A 8 -3.76 -2.33 13.35
C GLY A 8 -4.32 -3.37 14.32
N PHE A 9 -3.52 -3.75 15.32
CA PHE A 9 -3.92 -4.79 16.28
C PHE A 9 -4.94 -4.25 17.30
N CYS A 10 -4.51 -3.28 18.11
CA CYS A 10 -5.32 -2.62 19.13
C CYS A 10 -6.16 -1.51 18.49
N VAL A 11 -7.40 -1.38 18.92
CA VAL A 11 -8.37 -0.45 18.34
C VAL A 11 -8.76 0.59 19.38
N GLU A 12 -8.91 1.85 18.97
CA GLU A 12 -9.51 2.87 19.83
C GLU A 12 -10.98 2.52 20.11
N LYS A 13 -11.43 2.71 21.36
CA LYS A 13 -12.82 2.37 21.76
C LYS A 13 -13.90 3.01 20.88
N ARG A 14 -13.64 4.20 20.31
CA ARG A 14 -14.59 4.90 19.42
C ARG A 14 -14.96 4.05 18.19
N TYR A 15 -14.01 3.28 17.65
CA TYR A 15 -14.24 2.41 16.50
C TYR A 15 -15.00 1.14 16.85
N GLU A 16 -14.81 0.61 18.07
CA GLU A 16 -15.58 -0.55 18.55
C GLU A 16 -17.07 -0.25 18.66
N THR A 17 -17.42 1.00 18.93
CA THR A 17 -18.82 1.45 19.09
C THR A 17 -19.33 2.31 17.93
N ALA A 18 -18.56 2.42 16.84
CA ALA A 18 -18.88 3.28 15.71
C ALA A 18 -20.20 2.87 15.07
N ARG A 19 -21.08 3.85 14.83
CA ARG A 19 -22.38 3.63 14.18
C ARG A 19 -22.31 3.92 12.69
N GLU A 20 -23.14 3.24 11.91
CA GLU A 20 -23.25 3.52 10.48
C GLU A 20 -23.50 5.03 10.23
N GLY A 21 -22.75 5.62 9.29
CA GLY A 21 -22.83 7.04 8.96
C GLY A 21 -22.07 8.00 9.90
N SER A 22 -21.55 7.55 11.05
CA SER A 22 -20.74 8.38 11.96
C SER A 22 -19.35 8.70 11.38
N GLU A 23 -18.72 9.78 11.87
CA GLU A 23 -17.34 10.12 11.48
C GLU A 23 -16.35 9.01 11.87
N ASP A 24 -16.51 8.39 13.04
CA ASP A 24 -15.68 7.25 13.45
C ASP A 24 -15.79 6.06 12.47
N MET A 25 -16.99 5.77 11.94
CA MET A 25 -17.17 4.72 10.93
C MET A 25 -16.55 5.12 9.58
N LYS A 26 -16.62 6.40 9.20
CA LYS A 26 -15.99 6.91 7.97
C LYS A 26 -14.48 6.78 8.06
N GLU A 27 -13.88 7.22 9.17
CA GLU A 27 -12.44 7.11 9.41
C GLU A 27 -12.00 5.65 9.49
N TRP A 28 -12.73 4.78 10.20
CA TRP A 28 -12.42 3.34 10.27
C TRP A 28 -12.33 2.69 8.89
N ARG A 29 -13.27 3.02 8.01
CA ARG A 29 -13.31 2.51 6.62
C ARG A 29 -12.17 3.08 5.79
N GLU A 30 -11.85 4.36 5.92
CA GLU A 30 -10.76 4.98 5.19
C GLU A 30 -9.40 4.43 5.65
N LEU A 31 -9.17 4.33 6.96
CA LEU A 31 -7.99 3.70 7.57
C LEU A 31 -7.78 2.28 7.03
N ASN A 32 -8.79 1.42 7.13
CA ASN A 32 -8.68 0.04 6.65
C ASN A 32 -8.47 -0.01 5.13
N THR A 33 -9.11 0.88 4.36
CA THR A 33 -8.91 0.96 2.91
C THR A 33 -7.45 1.28 2.59
N ARG A 34 -6.88 2.34 3.18
CA ARG A 34 -5.49 2.74 2.97
C ARG A 34 -4.51 1.66 3.44
N TRP A 35 -4.81 0.98 4.54
CA TRP A 35 -3.95 -0.09 5.06
C TRP A 35 -4.02 -1.35 4.19
N TYR A 36 -5.18 -1.70 3.63
CA TYR A 36 -5.31 -2.79 2.66
C TYR A 36 -4.49 -2.51 1.39
N GLN A 37 -4.54 -1.27 0.89
CA GLN A 37 -3.74 -0.81 -0.25
C GLN A 37 -2.25 -1.00 0.02
N PHE A 38 -1.77 -0.55 1.19
CA PHE A 38 -0.39 -0.75 1.63
C PHE A 38 -0.04 -2.25 1.75
N GLY A 39 -0.82 -3.00 2.50
CA GLY A 39 -0.57 -4.41 2.79
C GLY A 39 -0.56 -5.31 1.55
N ALA A 40 -1.28 -4.94 0.48
CA ALA A 40 -1.24 -5.67 -0.78
C ALA A 40 0.14 -5.65 -1.44
N PHE A 41 1.03 -4.72 -1.07
CA PHE A 41 2.38 -4.60 -1.59
C PHE A 41 3.46 -4.75 -0.51
N VAL A 42 3.22 -5.58 0.51
CA VAL A 42 4.27 -6.06 1.42
C VAL A 42 4.52 -7.57 1.19
N PRO A 43 5.60 -8.18 1.75
CA PRO A 43 5.98 -9.54 1.42
C PRO A 43 4.87 -10.58 1.70
N LEU A 44 4.18 -10.49 2.84
CA LEU A 44 3.00 -11.31 3.13
C LEU A 44 1.78 -10.41 3.34
N PHE A 45 0.69 -10.68 2.61
CA PHE A 45 -0.54 -9.91 2.68
C PHE A 45 -1.49 -10.58 3.70
N ARG A 46 -1.66 -9.95 4.86
CA ARG A 46 -2.38 -10.53 6.01
C ARG A 46 -3.19 -9.47 6.76
N VAL A 47 -4.40 -9.85 7.15
CA VAL A 47 -5.34 -9.00 7.89
C VAL A 47 -5.61 -9.64 9.24
N HIS A 48 -5.52 -8.87 10.32
CA HIS A 48 -5.69 -9.35 11.69
C HIS A 48 -5.90 -8.19 12.67
N GLY A 49 -6.49 -8.49 13.83
CA GLY A 49 -6.51 -7.61 14.99
C GLY A 49 -7.68 -7.90 15.92
N GLN A 50 -7.85 -7.06 16.95
CA GLN A 50 -8.99 -7.12 17.87
C GLN A 50 -10.29 -6.67 17.19
N TYR A 51 -11.42 -6.82 17.88
CA TYR A 51 -12.71 -6.29 17.43
C TYR A 51 -12.58 -4.80 17.06
N PRO A 52 -13.22 -4.30 15.98
CA PRO A 52 -14.19 -4.95 15.08
C PRO A 52 -13.66 -6.11 14.23
N PHE A 53 -14.55 -6.94 13.69
CA PHE A 53 -14.19 -7.96 12.70
C PHE A 53 -13.56 -7.34 11.45
N ARG A 54 -12.63 -8.07 10.81
CA ARG A 54 -11.69 -7.50 9.82
C ARG A 54 -11.90 -8.00 8.40
N GLU A 55 -12.85 -8.89 8.18
CA GLU A 55 -13.22 -9.31 6.84
C GLU A 55 -13.78 -8.10 6.06
N ILE A 56 -13.50 -8.04 4.76
CA ILE A 56 -13.84 -6.87 3.93
C ILE A 56 -15.32 -6.48 4.05
N TRP A 57 -16.22 -7.48 4.10
CA TRP A 57 -17.67 -7.28 4.25
C TRP A 57 -18.10 -6.83 5.65
N ASN A 58 -17.27 -7.04 6.67
CA ASN A 58 -17.50 -6.53 8.03
C ASN A 58 -17.03 -5.08 8.17
N ILE A 59 -16.02 -4.66 7.39
CA ILE A 59 -15.51 -3.27 7.38
C ILE A 59 -16.46 -2.35 6.59
N ALA A 60 -16.90 -2.80 5.42
CA ALA A 60 -17.80 -2.03 4.57
C ALA A 60 -18.75 -2.95 3.81
N PRO A 61 -20.02 -2.55 3.58
CA PRO A 61 -20.96 -3.36 2.81
C PRO A 61 -20.59 -3.38 1.32
N GLU A 62 -21.07 -4.39 0.61
CA GLU A 62 -20.98 -4.44 -0.85
C GLU A 62 -21.62 -3.18 -1.47
N GLY A 63 -20.98 -2.62 -2.50
CA GLY A 63 -21.36 -1.34 -3.11
C GLY A 63 -20.71 -0.11 -2.48
N HIS A 64 -20.13 -0.20 -1.27
CA HIS A 64 -19.37 0.90 -0.67
C HIS A 64 -17.98 1.05 -1.33
N PRO A 65 -17.46 2.28 -1.55
CA PRO A 65 -16.13 2.49 -2.16
C PRO A 65 -14.99 1.75 -1.46
N ALA A 66 -14.98 1.75 -0.11
CA ALA A 66 -14.01 0.99 0.69
C ALA A 66 -14.02 -0.51 0.37
N TYR A 67 -15.21 -1.14 0.25
CA TYR A 67 -15.34 -2.55 -0.13
C TYR A 67 -14.74 -2.79 -1.52
N ALA A 68 -15.11 -1.96 -2.50
CA ALA A 68 -14.63 -2.08 -3.88
C ALA A 68 -13.11 -1.95 -3.96
N SER A 69 -12.51 -1.00 -3.23
CA SER A 69 -11.06 -0.79 -3.18
C SER A 69 -10.33 -1.97 -2.53
N MET A 70 -10.73 -2.40 -1.33
CA MET A 70 -10.10 -3.55 -0.65
C MET A 70 -10.21 -4.83 -1.49
N MET A 71 -11.36 -5.07 -2.12
CA MET A 71 -11.57 -6.21 -3.01
C MET A 71 -10.72 -6.10 -4.30
N PHE A 72 -10.56 -4.91 -4.86
CA PHE A 72 -9.70 -4.67 -6.01
C PHE A 72 -8.25 -5.06 -5.70
N TYR A 73 -7.68 -4.57 -4.60
CA TYR A 73 -6.29 -4.86 -4.22
C TYR A 73 -6.09 -6.33 -3.83
N ASN A 74 -7.09 -6.96 -3.20
CA ASN A 74 -7.08 -8.40 -2.99
C ASN A 74 -6.97 -9.16 -4.32
N LYS A 75 -7.86 -8.87 -5.28
CA LYS A 75 -7.81 -9.48 -6.62
C LYS A 75 -6.51 -9.15 -7.37
N LEU A 76 -5.97 -7.95 -7.22
CA LEU A 76 -4.71 -7.54 -7.84
C LEU A 76 -3.53 -8.35 -7.29
N ARG A 77 -3.48 -8.60 -5.98
CA ARG A 77 -2.46 -9.47 -5.37
C ARG A 77 -2.41 -10.85 -6.05
N TYR A 78 -3.56 -11.44 -6.35
CA TYR A 78 -3.63 -12.72 -7.07
C TYR A 78 -3.27 -12.58 -8.56
N ARG A 79 -3.66 -11.48 -9.23
CA ARG A 79 -3.22 -11.22 -10.62
C ARG A 79 -1.71 -11.08 -10.72
N LEU A 80 -1.06 -10.51 -9.70
CA LEU A 80 0.39 -10.37 -9.61
C LEU A 80 1.10 -11.63 -9.08
N MET A 81 0.39 -12.75 -8.84
CA MET A 81 1.00 -13.95 -8.27
C MET A 81 2.20 -14.48 -9.06
N PRO A 82 2.22 -14.48 -10.42
CA PRO A 82 3.43 -14.88 -11.15
C PRO A 82 4.64 -14.00 -10.82
N TYR A 83 4.46 -12.68 -10.69
CA TYR A 83 5.50 -11.76 -10.29
C TYR A 83 5.92 -12.01 -8.83
N ILE A 84 4.97 -12.04 -7.90
CA ILE A 84 5.21 -12.18 -6.46
C ILE A 84 5.89 -13.50 -6.14
N TYR A 85 5.43 -14.61 -6.70
CA TYR A 85 6.01 -15.92 -6.44
C TYR A 85 7.41 -16.05 -7.05
N SER A 86 7.69 -15.35 -8.16
CA SER A 86 9.05 -15.22 -8.69
C SER A 86 9.97 -14.48 -7.72
N LEU A 87 9.48 -13.43 -7.05
CA LEU A 87 10.25 -12.75 -6.01
C LEU A 87 10.53 -13.68 -4.82
N THR A 88 9.53 -14.44 -4.37
CA THR A 88 9.68 -15.44 -3.28
C THR A 88 10.73 -16.48 -3.63
N GLY A 89 10.73 -17.01 -4.86
CA GLY A 89 11.78 -17.92 -5.32
C GLY A 89 13.16 -17.24 -5.34
N ALA A 90 13.25 -15.99 -5.78
CA ALA A 90 14.49 -15.23 -5.79
C ALA A 90 15.07 -14.95 -4.39
N VAL A 91 14.26 -14.88 -3.34
CA VAL A 91 14.76 -14.77 -1.96
C VAL A 91 15.67 -15.94 -1.62
N TYR A 92 15.27 -17.17 -1.96
CA TYR A 92 16.07 -18.37 -1.66
C TYR A 92 17.18 -18.60 -2.68
N HIS A 93 16.88 -18.44 -3.98
CA HIS A 93 17.82 -18.80 -5.03
C HIS A 93 18.84 -17.70 -5.39
N LYS A 94 18.61 -16.46 -4.97
CA LYS A 94 19.39 -15.28 -5.39
C LYS A 94 19.64 -14.28 -4.25
N ASP A 95 19.39 -14.69 -3.00
CA ASP A 95 19.47 -13.82 -1.82
C ASP A 95 18.70 -12.50 -1.98
N TYR A 96 17.58 -12.54 -2.72
CA TYR A 96 16.84 -11.33 -3.09
C TYR A 96 16.02 -10.78 -1.92
N THR A 97 15.64 -9.50 -2.01
CA THR A 97 14.80 -8.81 -1.01
C THR A 97 13.52 -8.30 -1.69
N ILE A 98 12.35 -8.62 -1.11
CA ILE A 98 11.04 -8.32 -1.71
C ILE A 98 10.63 -6.84 -1.50
N MET A 99 10.61 -6.37 -0.26
CA MET A 99 10.28 -4.99 0.08
C MET A 99 11.58 -4.23 0.31
N ARG A 100 11.85 -3.23 -0.53
CA ARG A 100 13.19 -2.67 -0.69
C ARG A 100 13.14 -1.16 -0.49
N ALA A 101 14.01 -0.62 0.35
CA ALA A 101 14.22 0.83 0.40
C ALA A 101 14.71 1.31 -0.98
N LEU A 102 14.32 2.53 -1.37
CA LEU A 102 14.73 3.10 -2.67
C LEU A 102 16.25 3.11 -2.86
N ALA A 103 17.02 3.33 -1.77
CA ALA A 103 18.47 3.32 -1.77
C ALA A 103 19.11 1.99 -2.24
N MET A 104 18.37 0.86 -2.18
CA MET A 104 18.87 -0.44 -2.64
C MET A 104 19.03 -0.50 -4.17
N ASP A 105 18.23 0.27 -4.91
CA ASP A 105 18.21 0.26 -6.38
C ASP A 105 18.68 1.60 -6.96
N TYR A 106 18.60 2.67 -6.17
CA TYR A 106 18.95 4.04 -6.55
C TYR A 106 20.04 4.64 -5.66
N ALA A 107 21.04 3.85 -5.26
CA ALA A 107 22.14 4.28 -4.38
C ALA A 107 22.94 5.51 -4.86
N HIS A 108 22.89 5.81 -6.17
CA HIS A 108 23.54 6.99 -6.75
C HIS A 108 22.73 8.28 -6.52
N ASP A 109 21.42 8.17 -6.28
CA ASP A 109 20.54 9.29 -6.00
C ASP A 109 20.44 9.51 -4.49
N LYS A 110 21.23 10.44 -3.96
CA LYS A 110 21.27 10.71 -2.51
C LYS A 110 19.92 11.18 -1.95
N SER A 111 19.02 11.67 -2.79
CA SER A 111 17.69 12.16 -2.39
C SER A 111 16.80 11.03 -1.84
N VAL A 112 17.10 9.77 -2.17
CA VAL A 112 16.26 8.63 -1.73
C VAL A 112 16.60 8.09 -0.34
N TYR A 113 17.67 8.58 0.28
CA TYR A 113 18.22 7.97 1.50
C TYR A 113 17.34 8.22 2.72
N ASP A 114 16.72 9.39 2.80
CA ASP A 114 15.87 9.80 3.91
C ASP A 114 14.38 9.57 3.64
N ILE A 115 14.03 9.00 2.47
CA ILE A 115 12.64 8.69 2.12
C ILE A 115 12.18 7.46 2.90
N ASN A 116 11.22 7.66 3.79
CA ASN A 116 10.68 6.65 4.70
C ASN A 116 9.24 6.24 4.39
N ASP A 117 8.62 6.84 3.38
CA ASP A 117 7.21 6.70 3.03
C ASP A 117 6.97 6.20 1.59
N GLN A 118 8.05 5.77 0.91
CA GLN A 118 8.06 5.18 -0.42
C GLN A 118 9.08 4.04 -0.47
N TYR A 119 8.75 2.96 -1.19
CA TYR A 119 9.61 1.79 -1.29
C TYR A 119 9.35 1.03 -2.58
N LEU A 120 10.26 0.12 -2.95
CA LEU A 120 10.03 -0.79 -4.07
C LEU A 120 9.46 -2.12 -3.59
N PHE A 121 8.46 -2.62 -4.30
CA PHE A 121 7.94 -3.98 -4.17
C PHE A 121 8.47 -4.83 -5.32
N GLY A 122 9.58 -5.52 -5.08
CA GLY A 122 10.44 -6.15 -6.07
C GLY A 122 11.12 -5.10 -6.97
N SER A 123 11.32 -5.43 -8.24
CA SER A 123 12.03 -4.58 -9.20
C SER A 123 11.13 -3.65 -10.04
N ALA A 124 9.81 -3.81 -9.98
CA ALA A 124 8.90 -3.16 -10.93
C ALA A 124 7.98 -2.08 -10.32
N PHE A 125 7.61 -2.21 -9.04
CA PHE A 125 6.61 -1.34 -8.43
C PHE A 125 7.26 -0.43 -7.41
N MET A 126 7.08 0.89 -7.56
CA MET A 126 7.29 1.85 -6.48
C MET A 126 5.95 2.10 -5.80
N VAL A 127 5.92 1.91 -4.49
CA VAL A 127 4.71 1.96 -3.67
C VAL A 127 4.80 3.14 -2.74
N CYS A 128 3.74 3.96 -2.74
CA CYS A 128 3.66 5.21 -1.99
C CYS A 128 2.35 5.21 -1.16
N PRO A 129 2.29 4.54 0.01
CA PRO A 129 1.06 4.41 0.81
C PRO A 129 0.56 5.72 1.44
N VAL A 130 -0.69 6.11 1.23
CA VAL A 130 -1.29 7.31 1.88
C VAL A 130 -1.51 7.04 3.37
N GLY A 131 -0.85 7.82 4.24
CA GLY A 131 -0.90 7.66 5.69
C GLY A 131 -1.77 8.68 6.45
N GLU A 132 -2.33 9.68 5.76
CA GLU A 132 -3.10 10.76 6.37
C GLU A 132 -4.60 10.62 6.07
N TYR A 133 -5.44 10.76 7.10
CA TYR A 133 -6.90 10.71 6.96
C TYR A 133 -7.41 11.92 6.16
N GLY A 134 -8.27 11.68 5.18
CA GLY A 134 -8.85 12.71 4.31
C GLY A 134 -7.97 13.08 3.11
N ALA A 135 -6.70 12.64 3.08
CA ALA A 135 -5.82 12.94 1.96
C ALA A 135 -6.32 12.29 0.65
N ARG A 136 -6.31 13.09 -0.42
CA ARG A 136 -6.69 12.68 -1.79
C ARG A 136 -5.57 12.91 -2.81
N GLU A 137 -4.43 13.35 -2.33
CA GLU A 137 -3.18 13.49 -3.05
C GLU A 137 -2.04 13.36 -2.06
N ARG A 138 -0.83 13.11 -2.56
CA ARG A 138 0.38 13.13 -1.75
C ARG A 138 1.58 13.54 -2.59
N GLU A 139 2.63 13.98 -1.92
CA GLU A 139 3.92 14.15 -2.55
C GLU A 139 4.59 12.78 -2.80
N VAL A 140 5.18 12.62 -3.98
CA VAL A 140 5.97 11.44 -4.38
C VAL A 140 7.24 11.91 -5.06
N TYR A 141 8.36 11.32 -4.67
CA TYR A 141 9.63 11.51 -5.34
C TYR A 141 9.87 10.36 -6.30
N PHE A 142 10.03 10.66 -7.58
CA PHE A 142 10.40 9.69 -8.59
C PHE A 142 11.94 9.64 -8.67
N PRO A 143 12.60 8.54 -8.26
CA PRO A 143 14.06 8.45 -8.27
C PRO A 143 14.70 8.80 -9.61
N ALA A 144 15.89 9.41 -9.57
CA ALA A 144 16.66 9.78 -10.75
C ALA A 144 17.05 8.57 -11.60
N GLY A 145 17.27 8.81 -12.89
CA GLY A 145 17.62 7.80 -13.87
C GLY A 145 16.53 7.60 -14.93
N LYS A 146 15.84 6.47 -14.89
CA LYS A 146 14.75 6.17 -15.83
C LYS A 146 13.46 6.86 -15.41
N GLY A 147 12.51 6.98 -16.32
CA GLY A 147 11.16 7.42 -15.99
C GLY A 147 10.29 6.31 -15.40
N TRP A 148 9.13 6.72 -14.94
CA TRP A 148 8.13 5.90 -14.25
C TRP A 148 6.80 5.96 -14.97
N TYR A 149 5.99 4.92 -14.81
CA TYR A 149 4.63 4.88 -15.34
C TYR A 149 3.64 4.72 -14.20
N ASP A 150 2.60 5.54 -14.20
CA ASP A 150 1.46 5.32 -13.33
C ASP A 150 0.77 4.00 -13.72
N PHE A 151 0.62 3.11 -12.75
CA PHE A 151 0.14 1.75 -12.99
C PHE A 151 -1.31 1.70 -13.50
N ASN A 152 -2.13 2.68 -13.18
CA ASN A 152 -3.56 2.68 -13.50
C ASN A 152 -3.84 3.36 -14.85
N THR A 153 -3.12 4.43 -15.16
CA THR A 153 -3.37 5.32 -16.30
C THR A 153 -2.35 5.16 -17.42
N GLY A 154 -1.17 4.60 -17.13
CA GLY A 154 -0.04 4.55 -18.07
C GLY A 154 0.62 5.91 -18.31
N ALA A 155 0.28 6.94 -17.53
CA ALA A 155 0.91 8.25 -17.63
C ALA A 155 2.41 8.17 -17.28
N PHE A 156 3.25 8.87 -18.04
CA PHE A 156 4.70 8.90 -17.82
C PHE A 156 5.09 10.00 -16.83
N HIS A 157 5.99 9.66 -15.90
CA HIS A 157 6.61 10.56 -14.94
C HIS A 157 8.12 10.55 -15.11
N GLN A 158 8.71 11.73 -15.25
CA GLN A 158 10.15 11.89 -15.36
C GLN A 158 10.82 11.54 -14.02
N GLY A 159 11.88 10.71 -14.05
CA GLY A 159 12.70 10.43 -12.88
C GLY A 159 13.53 11.65 -12.46
N GLY A 160 13.93 11.70 -11.19
CA GLY A 160 14.62 12.83 -10.56
C GLY A 160 13.69 14.01 -10.29
N SER A 161 12.41 13.75 -10.06
CA SER A 161 11.41 14.81 -9.84
C SER A 161 10.45 14.47 -8.71
N THR A 162 10.04 15.49 -7.98
CA THR A 162 8.97 15.41 -6.98
C THR A 162 7.67 15.92 -7.59
N LYS A 163 6.56 15.21 -7.40
CA LYS A 163 5.24 15.66 -7.82
C LYS A 163 4.19 15.37 -6.76
N VAL A 164 3.20 16.25 -6.67
CA VAL A 164 1.92 15.93 -6.03
C VAL A 164 1.14 15.03 -6.98
N VAL A 165 0.79 13.83 -6.53
CA VAL A 165 0.05 12.84 -7.30
C VAL A 165 -1.31 12.59 -6.67
N ALA A 166 -2.34 12.42 -7.52
CA ALA A 166 -3.67 12.07 -7.07
C ALA A 166 -3.67 10.71 -6.39
N ALA A 167 -4.35 10.60 -5.25
CA ALA A 167 -4.48 9.40 -4.45
C ALA A 167 -5.93 9.25 -3.95
N PRO A 168 -6.89 8.99 -4.85
CA PRO A 168 -8.31 8.85 -4.51
C PRO A 168 -8.60 7.65 -3.59
#